data_AF-A0A830EF17-F1
#
_entry.id   AF-A0A830EF17-F1
#
_cell.length_a   1.000
_cell.length_b   1.000
_cell.length_c   1.000
_cell.angle_alpha   90.00
_cell.angle_beta   90.00
_cell.angle_gamma   90.00
#
_symmetry.space_group_name_H-M   'P 1'
#
loop_
_entity.id
_entity.type
_entity.pdbx_description
1 polymer ?
#
loop_
_entity_poly.entity_id
_entity_poly.type
_entity_poly.pdbx_seq_one_letter_code
_entity_poly.pdbx_strand_id
1 'polypeptide(L)'
;MNKDFVYGKLGNERARNLVPRLKKLIESAREERVPIIYVGDAHLPTDPEMRVWGEHSMKGTEGAQVVDELRPKGVITCLRRGRATHFMKLA
;
A
#
# COMPACT_ATOMS: atom_id res chain seq x y z
N MET A 1 1.36 1.87 0.67
CA MET A 1 0.47 2.86 1.33
C MET A 1 -0.98 2.47 1.05
N ASN A 2 -1.55 1.65 1.93
CA ASN A 2 -2.91 1.13 1.77
C ASN A 2 -3.97 2.23 2.04
N LYS A 3 -5.16 2.11 1.44
CA LYS A 3 -6.28 3.05 1.61
C LYS A 3 -6.71 3.20 3.07
N ASP A 4 -6.66 2.11 3.85
CA ASP A 4 -7.06 2.14 5.26
C ASP A 4 -6.21 3.04 6.15
N PHE A 5 -4.94 3.25 5.80
CA PHE A 5 -4.02 4.11 6.55
C PHE A 5 -4.09 5.59 6.15
N VAL A 6 -4.82 5.92 5.09
CA VAL A 6 -4.92 7.29 4.56
C VAL A 6 -6.35 7.81 4.66
N TYR A 7 -7.32 7.01 4.20
CA TYR A 7 -8.73 7.39 4.11
C TYR A 7 -9.66 6.52 4.96
N GLY A 8 -9.25 5.29 5.28
CA GLY A 8 -10.08 4.36 6.03
C GLY A 8 -9.86 4.42 7.55
N LYS A 9 -10.00 3.27 8.19
CA LYS A 9 -10.14 3.12 9.65
C LYS A 9 -8.96 3.67 10.47
N LEU A 10 -7.76 3.60 9.91
CA LEU A 10 -6.51 4.09 10.52
C LEU A 10 -5.99 5.35 9.81
N GLY A 11 -6.86 6.00 9.03
CA GLY A 11 -6.57 7.21 8.29
C GLY A 11 -6.28 8.40 9.20
N ASN A 12 -5.32 9.23 8.82
CA ASN A 12 -5.01 10.47 9.52
C ASN A 12 -4.52 11.56 8.55
N GLU A 13 -4.61 12.81 8.99
CA GLU A 13 -4.25 13.98 8.16
C GLU A 13 -2.78 13.97 7.74
N ARG A 14 -1.88 13.51 8.62
CA ARG A 14 -0.45 13.41 8.31
C ARG A 14 -0.20 12.47 7.14
N ALA A 15 -0.90 11.33 7.10
CA ALA A 15 -0.81 10.37 5.99
C ALA A 15 -1.31 10.98 4.68
N ARG A 16 -2.44 11.70 4.71
CA ARG A 16 -2.98 12.40 3.52
C ARG A 16 -2.02 13.46 3.00
N ASN A 17 -1.42 14.25 3.89
CA ASN A 17 -0.45 15.28 3.54
C ASN A 17 0.86 14.70 2.97
N LEU A 18 1.15 13.43 3.23
CA LEU A 18 2.33 12.74 2.70
C LEU A 18 2.12 12.23 1.26
N VAL A 19 0.89 11.88 0.88
CA VAL A 19 0.54 11.35 -0.45
C VAL A 19 1.12 12.19 -1.61
N PRO A 20 0.91 13.53 -1.69
CA PRO A 20 1.43 14.30 -2.81
C PRO A 20 2.97 14.33 -2.86
N ARG A 21 3.66 14.22 -1.72
CA ARG A 21 5.13 14.18 -1.67
C ARG A 21 5.66 12.84 -2.16
N LEU A 22 5.03 11.74 -1.74
CA LEU A 22 5.37 10.40 -2.23
C LEU A 22 5.14 10.27 -3.73
N LYS A 23 4.07 10.89 -4.26
CA LYS A 23 3.79 10.90 -5.70
C LYS A 23 4.96 11.50 -6.48
N LYS A 24 5.44 12.68 -6.08
CA LYS A 24 6.59 13.34 -6.70
C LYS A 24 7.87 12.48 -6.65
N LEU A 25 8.12 11.83 -5.51
CA LEU A 25 9.27 10.93 -5.36
C LEU A 25 9.18 9.72 -6.29
N ILE A 26 8.00 9.10 -6.39
CA ILE A 26 7.74 7.97 -7.28
C ILE A 26 7.91 8.38 -8.74
N GLU A 27 7.44 9.57 -9.12
CA GLU A 27 7.60 10.11 -10.47
C GLU A 27 9.08 10.31 -10.83
N SER A 28 9.86 10.96 -9.95
CA SER A 28 11.30 11.13 -10.14
C SER A 28 12.05 9.79 -10.19
N ALA A 29 11.72 8.83 -9.32
CA ALA A 29 12.32 7.49 -9.35
C ALA A 29 12.04 6.76 -10.67
N ARG A 30 10.87 6.96 -11.29
CA ARG A 30 10.54 6.39 -12.60
C ARG A 30 11.37 7.00 -13.72
N GLU A 31 11.55 8.32 -13.71
CA GLU A 31 12.38 9.03 -14.70
C GLU A 31 13.81 8.51 -14.68
N GLU A 32 14.36 8.27 -13.49
CA GLU A 32 15.70 7.73 -13.26
C GLU A 32 15.79 6.19 -13.41
N ARG A 33 14.70 5.53 -13.83
CA ARG A 33 14.60 4.05 -13.98
C ARG A 33 14.97 3.27 -12.71
N VAL A 34 14.75 3.88 -11.54
CA VAL A 34 14.96 3.24 -10.25
C VAL A 34 13.81 2.27 -9.97
N PRO A 35 14.08 1.02 -9.53
CA PRO A 35 13.02 0.09 -9.17
C PRO A 35 12.18 0.60 -8.00
N ILE A 36 10.85 0.52 -8.14
CA ILE A 36 9.90 0.93 -7.09
C ILE A 36 9.17 -0.31 -6.58
N ILE A 37 9.24 -0.50 -5.27
CA ILE A 37 8.61 -1.64 -4.57
C ILE A 37 7.51 -1.11 -3.68
N TYR A 38 6.31 -1.65 -3.83
CA TYR A 38 5.19 -1.32 -2.96
C TYR A 38 5.08 -2.40 -1.90
N VAL A 39 5.07 -1.97 -0.64
CA VAL A 39 4.80 -2.84 0.50
C VAL A 39 3.52 -2.37 1.14
N GLY A 40 2.63 -3.31 1.41
CA GLY A 40 1.34 -3.02 2.01
C GLY A 40 0.81 -4.22 2.78
N ASP A 41 -0.07 -3.92 3.71
CA ASP A 41 -0.71 -4.94 4.51
C ASP A 41 -1.88 -5.57 3.75
N ALA A 42 -2.06 -6.87 3.96
CA ALA A 42 -3.17 -7.66 3.45
C ALA A 42 -3.47 -8.73 4.50
N HIS A 43 -4.12 -8.29 5.57
CA HIS A 43 -4.31 -9.08 6.78
C HIS A 43 -5.30 -10.22 6.58
N LEU A 44 -5.05 -11.31 7.31
CA LEU A 44 -6.02 -12.38 7.52
C LEU A 44 -6.63 -12.25 8.92
N PRO A 45 -7.86 -12.73 9.14
CA PRO A 45 -8.48 -12.70 10.47
C PRO A 45 -7.66 -13.40 11.57
N THR A 46 -6.77 -14.31 11.18
CA THR A 46 -5.88 -15.05 12.08
C THR A 46 -4.60 -14.30 12.44
N ASP A 47 -4.34 -13.13 11.83
CA ASP A 47 -3.12 -12.38 12.12
C ASP A 47 -3.15 -11.84 13.56
N PRO A 48 -2.03 -11.94 14.32
CA PRO A 48 -1.98 -11.50 15.73
C PRO A 48 -2.37 -10.03 15.92
N GLU A 49 -2.07 -9.19 14.90
CA GLU A 49 -2.32 -7.76 14.90
C GLU A 49 -3.81 -7.40 14.99
N MET A 50 -4.70 -8.33 14.62
CA MET A 50 -6.16 -8.14 14.76
C MET A 50 -6.58 -7.96 16.22
N ARG A 51 -5.84 -8.54 17.18
CA ARG A 51 -6.13 -8.37 18.61
C ARG A 51 -5.79 -6.98 19.14
N VAL A 52 -4.86 -6.29 18.49
CA VAL A 52 -4.34 -4.98 18.94
C VAL A 52 -5.08 -3.84 18.24
N TRP A 53 -5.25 -3.95 16.92
CA TRP A 53 -5.76 -2.87 16.07
C TRP A 53 -7.16 -3.16 15.49
N GLY A 54 -7.70 -4.36 15.73
CA GLY A 54 -8.90 -4.85 15.06
C GLY A 54 -8.68 -5.07 13.57
N GLU A 55 -9.77 -5.34 12.85
CA GLU A 55 -9.72 -5.50 11.39
C GLU A 55 -9.33 -4.20 10.68
N HIS A 56 -8.33 -4.30 9.80
CA HIS A 56 -7.84 -3.22 8.93
C HIS A 56 -6.99 -3.84 7.81
N SER A 57 -6.86 -3.15 6.68
CA SER A 57 -6.07 -3.57 5.51
C SER A 57 -6.28 -5.05 5.19
N MET A 58 -7.53 -5.51 5.24
CA MET A 58 -7.88 -6.92 5.13
C MET A 58 -7.68 -7.42 3.69
N LYS A 59 -7.12 -8.62 3.53
CA LYS A 59 -6.84 -9.18 2.21
C LYS A 59 -8.12 -9.23 1.36
N GLY A 60 -8.05 -8.61 0.18
CA GLY A 60 -9.16 -8.58 -0.79
C GLY A 60 -10.15 -7.45 -0.60
N THR A 61 -10.03 -6.63 0.46
CA THR A 61 -10.86 -5.43 0.62
C THR A 61 -10.23 -4.22 -0.07
N GLU A 62 -11.04 -3.18 -0.28
CA GLU A 62 -10.56 -1.89 -0.77
C GLU A 62 -9.52 -1.27 0.18
N GLY A 63 -9.71 -1.45 1.49
CA GLY A 63 -8.80 -0.95 2.52
C GLY A 63 -7.35 -1.43 2.33
N ALA A 64 -7.16 -2.65 1.83
CA ALA A 64 -5.84 -3.22 1.53
C ALA A 64 -5.25 -2.77 0.18
N GLN A 65 -5.96 -2.05 -0.66
CA GLN A 65 -5.43 -1.56 -1.92
C GLN A 65 -4.55 -0.33 -1.71
N VAL A 66 -3.60 -0.09 -2.62
CA VAL A 66 -2.82 1.16 -2.62
C VAL A 66 -3.76 2.34 -2.93
N VAL A 67 -3.53 3.48 -2.29
CA VAL A 67 -4.27 4.72 -2.59
C VAL A 67 -4.15 5.09 -4.08
N ASP A 68 -5.24 5.60 -4.65
CA ASP A 68 -5.39 5.77 -6.10
C ASP A 68 -4.37 6.77 -6.69
N GLU A 69 -3.97 7.77 -5.90
CA GLU A 69 -2.98 8.77 -6.27
C GLU A 69 -1.57 8.20 -6.43
N LEU A 70 -1.29 7.09 -5.73
CA LEU A 70 -0.01 6.38 -5.77
C LEU A 70 -0.12 5.07 -6.53
N ARG A 71 -1.19 4.89 -7.32
CA ARG A 71 -1.44 3.65 -8.04
C ARG A 71 -0.20 3.23 -8.85
N PRO A 72 0.25 1.97 -8.69
CA PRO A 72 1.38 1.49 -9.44
C PRO A 72 1.12 1.53 -10.96
N LYS A 73 2.16 1.86 -11.73
CA LYS A 73 2.13 1.83 -13.20
C LYS A 73 3.20 0.84 -13.66
N GLY A 74 2.83 -0.09 -14.55
CA GLY A 74 3.72 -1.12 -15.08
C GLY A 74 3.97 -2.29 -14.13
N VAL A 75 5.10 -2.99 -14.33
CA VAL A 75 5.48 -4.16 -13.53
C VAL A 75 6.08 -3.69 -12.20
N ILE A 76 5.39 -3.96 -11.10
CA ILE A 76 5.89 -3.67 -9.76
C ILE A 76 5.78 -4.92 -8.86
N THR A 77 6.67 -4.99 -7.88
CA THR A 77 6.62 -6.05 -6.87
C THR A 77 5.82 -5.54 -5.68
N CYS A 78 4.69 -6.18 -5.40
CA CYS A 78 3.87 -5.92 -4.21
C CYS A 78 4.22 -6.96 -3.14
N LEU A 79 4.89 -6.53 -2.08
CA LEU A 79 5.22 -7.43 -0.97
C LEU A 79 4.17 -7.31 0.14
N ARG A 80 3.64 -8.46 0.56
CA ARG A 80 2.82 -8.59 1.76
C ARG A 80 3.72 -8.79 2.96
N ARG A 81 3.50 -8.02 4.03
CA ARG A 81 4.20 -8.21 5.29
C ARG A 81 3.88 -9.60 5.87
N GLY A 82 4.91 -10.43 6.12
CA GLY A 82 4.78 -11.74 6.77
C GLY A 82 4.81 -13.00 5.88
N ARG A 83 4.55 -12.94 4.57
CA ARG A 83 4.92 -13.99 3.58
C ARG A 83 4.96 -13.36 2.18
N ALA A 84 6.01 -13.65 1.40
CA ALA A 84 6.17 -13.16 0.04
C ALA A 84 5.15 -13.81 -0.91
N THR A 85 4.23 -13.02 -1.49
CA THR A 85 3.49 -13.38 -2.72
C THR A 85 2.65 -12.18 -3.17
N HIS A 86 3.11 -11.45 -4.19
CA HIS A 86 2.35 -11.07 -5.41
C HIS A 86 3.20 -10.15 -6.31
N PHE A 87 3.60 -10.63 -7.49
CA PHE A 87 4.03 -9.74 -8.56
C PHE A 87 2.77 -9.16 -9.20
N MET A 88 2.46 -7.89 -8.93
CA MET A 88 1.34 -7.25 -9.59
C MET A 88 1.86 -6.67 -10.91
N LYS A 89 1.78 -7.49 -11.97
CA LYS A 89 1.95 -7.05 -13.35
C LYS A 89 0.65 -6.36 -13.74
N LEU A 90 0.52 -5.06 -13.46
CA LEU A 90 -0.54 -4.26 -14.06
C LEU A 90 -0.05 -3.89 -15.46
N ALA A 91 -0.47 -4.71 -16.43
CA ALA A 91 -0.39 -4.41 -17.85
C ALA A 91 -1.40 -3.31 -18.22
#